data_AF-A0A258GVU6-F1
#
_entry.id   AF-A0A258GVU6-F1
#
_cell.length_a   1.000
_cell.length_b   1.000
_cell.length_c   1.000
_cell.angle_alpha   90.00
_cell.angle_beta   90.00
_cell.angle_gamma   90.00
#
_symmetry.space_group_name_H-M   'P 1'
#
loop_
_entity.id
_entity.type
_entity.pdbx_description
1 polymer ?
#
loop_
_entity_poly.entity_id
_entity_poly.type
_entity_poly.pdbx_seq_one_letter_code
_entity_poly.pdbx_strand_id
1 'polypeptide(L)'
;MGGATIADFKTDTNMQDLMAHVIDYSAFGVWNAQGWIIDKDGIHELFPTTEAGWAATESAAFTLAEASNTLLLPGRPRDETRYWVDYANQLYTAAKKAQATALARDKQAFFDAGGEMYEACLACHNRYISGDTPAPRAKLPELPNRIPPPNQ
;
A
#
# COMPACT_ATOMS: atom_id res chain seq x y z
N MET A 1 -11.81 29.58 11.66
CA MET A 1 -10.79 28.84 10.87
C MET A 1 -11.53 27.88 9.97
N GLY A 2 -11.32 27.94 8.65
CA GLY A 2 -12.05 27.17 7.64
C GLY A 2 -11.57 25.73 7.50
N GLY A 3 -11.65 24.96 8.60
CA GLY A 3 -11.36 23.52 8.56
C GLY A 3 -12.47 22.76 7.84
N ALA A 4 -12.10 21.76 7.05
CA ALA A 4 -13.06 20.85 6.44
C ALA A 4 -13.81 20.05 7.52
N THR A 5 -15.09 19.80 7.28
CA THR A 5 -15.97 18.93 8.05
C THR A 5 -16.15 17.60 7.34
N ILE A 6 -16.75 16.61 8.02
CA ILE A 6 -17.10 15.31 7.41
C ILE A 6 -17.95 15.50 6.13
N ALA A 7 -18.81 16.52 6.09
CA ALA A 7 -19.68 16.79 4.96
C ALA A 7 -18.96 17.40 3.74
N ASP A 8 -17.74 17.90 3.91
CA ASP A 8 -16.96 18.51 2.82
C ASP A 8 -16.20 17.47 1.98
N PHE A 9 -16.03 16.24 2.50
CA PHE A 9 -15.37 15.17 1.75
C PHE A 9 -16.26 14.63 0.64
N LYS A 10 -15.70 14.57 -0.58
CA LYS A 10 -16.34 13.95 -1.74
C LYS A 10 -15.84 12.52 -1.88
N THR A 11 -16.73 11.55 -1.65
CA THR A 11 -16.42 10.11 -1.66
C THR A 11 -17.31 9.35 -2.64
N ASP A 12 -17.70 9.98 -3.75
CA ASP A 12 -18.53 9.45 -4.82
C ASP A 12 -17.82 8.37 -5.67
N THR A 13 -16.49 8.35 -5.70
CA THR A 13 -15.73 7.21 -6.23
C THR A 13 -15.99 5.97 -5.40
N ASN A 14 -16.60 4.94 -6.02
CA ASN A 14 -16.86 3.69 -5.34
C ASN A 14 -15.55 2.96 -4.98
N MET A 15 -15.63 1.99 -4.06
CA MET A 15 -14.44 1.29 -3.57
C MET A 15 -13.73 0.46 -4.64
N GLN A 16 -14.43 -0.09 -5.63
CA GLN A 16 -13.78 -0.88 -6.69
C GLN A 16 -12.94 0.03 -7.58
N ASP A 17 -13.48 1.17 -8.00
CA ASP A 17 -12.76 2.15 -8.83
C ASP A 17 -11.61 2.80 -8.06
N LEU A 18 -11.79 3.10 -6.77
CA LEU A 18 -10.71 3.60 -5.92
C LEU A 18 -9.57 2.60 -5.84
N MET A 19 -9.88 1.33 -5.57
CA MET A 19 -8.85 0.29 -5.47
C MET A 19 -8.14 0.11 -6.81
N ALA A 20 -8.86 -0.07 -7.91
CA ALA A 20 -8.28 -0.35 -9.21
C ALA A 20 -7.50 0.84 -9.80
N HIS A 21 -8.07 2.05 -9.75
CA HIS A 21 -7.53 3.21 -10.47
C HIS A 21 -6.59 4.09 -9.64
N VAL A 22 -6.63 3.99 -8.32
CA VAL A 22 -5.79 4.83 -7.45
C VAL A 22 -4.80 3.98 -6.67
N ILE A 23 -5.28 2.99 -5.91
CA ILE A 23 -4.42 2.18 -5.03
C ILE A 23 -3.55 1.23 -5.85
N ASP A 24 -4.16 0.36 -6.66
CA ASP A 24 -3.46 -0.64 -7.47
C ASP A 24 -2.54 0.03 -8.49
N TYR A 25 -3.01 1.06 -9.20
CA TYR A 25 -2.19 1.82 -10.14
C TYR A 25 -0.89 2.34 -9.49
N SER A 26 -1.01 2.94 -8.29
CA SER A 26 0.15 3.46 -7.56
C SER A 26 1.06 2.35 -7.05
N ALA A 27 0.49 1.24 -6.56
CA ALA A 27 1.25 0.08 -6.10
C ALA A 27 2.03 -0.60 -7.24
N PHE A 28 1.43 -0.75 -8.43
CA PHE A 28 2.13 -1.26 -9.61
C PHE A 28 3.25 -0.33 -10.08
N GLY A 29 3.11 0.98 -9.90
CA GLY A 29 4.19 1.93 -10.15
C GLY A 29 5.43 1.66 -9.27
N VAL A 30 5.24 1.14 -8.06
CA VAL A 30 6.32 0.68 -7.19
C VAL A 30 6.82 -0.69 -7.63
N TRP A 31 5.94 -1.67 -7.78
CA TRP A 31 6.32 -3.07 -8.03
C TRP A 31 6.99 -3.30 -9.40
N ASN A 32 6.62 -2.55 -10.43
CA ASN A 32 7.23 -2.68 -11.76
C ASN A 32 8.66 -2.14 -11.82
N ALA A 33 9.11 -1.43 -10.79
CA ALA A 33 10.43 -0.81 -10.70
C ALA A 33 11.37 -1.53 -9.71
N GLN A 34 11.08 -2.79 -9.38
CA GLN A 34 11.87 -3.56 -8.42
C GLN A 34 11.91 -5.05 -8.72
N GLY A 35 12.94 -5.71 -8.18
CA GLY A 35 13.11 -7.15 -8.27
C GLY A 35 14.02 -7.59 -9.41
N TRP A 36 14.03 -8.90 -9.62
CA TRP A 36 14.92 -9.58 -10.54
C TRP A 36 14.16 -10.64 -11.33
N ILE A 37 14.42 -10.70 -12.63
CA ILE A 37 13.99 -11.80 -13.50
C ILE A 37 15.18 -12.72 -13.70
N ILE A 38 15.00 -14.01 -13.43
CA ILE A 38 16.02 -15.03 -13.66
C ILE A 38 15.56 -15.87 -14.86
N ASP A 39 16.34 -15.85 -15.93
CA ASP A 39 16.09 -16.64 -17.13
C ASP A 39 17.36 -17.34 -17.63
N LYS A 40 17.29 -17.92 -18.84
CA LYS A 40 18.41 -18.66 -19.45
C LYS A 40 19.64 -17.79 -19.72
N ASP A 41 19.48 -16.47 -19.80
CA ASP A 41 20.53 -15.51 -20.14
C ASP A 41 21.13 -14.85 -18.88
N GLY A 42 20.55 -15.10 -17.70
CA GLY A 42 21.08 -14.66 -16.42
C GLY A 42 20.06 -13.95 -15.54
N ILE A 43 20.55 -13.03 -14.69
CA ILE A 43 19.73 -12.22 -13.79
C ILE A 43 19.54 -10.83 -14.40
N HIS A 44 18.30 -10.42 -14.58
CA HIS A 44 17.92 -9.10 -15.11
C HIS A 44 17.25 -8.28 -14.02
N GLU A 45 17.81 -7.11 -13.71
CA GLU A 45 17.27 -6.19 -12.73
C GLU A 45 16.13 -5.35 -13.31
N LEU A 46 15.07 -5.14 -12.53
CA LEU A 46 13.94 -4.28 -12.91
C LEU A 46 14.03 -2.85 -12.35
N PHE A 47 15.08 -2.56 -11.59
CA PHE A 47 15.26 -1.24 -10.97
C PHE A 47 15.55 -0.16 -12.02
N PRO A 48 15.08 1.08 -11.81
CA PRO A 48 15.37 2.16 -12.73
C PRO A 48 16.87 2.41 -12.89
N THR A 49 17.29 2.66 -14.12
CA THR A 49 18.68 3.03 -14.47
C THR A 49 18.80 4.51 -14.84
N THR A 50 17.69 5.23 -14.86
CA THR A 50 17.63 6.65 -15.21
C THR A 50 17.03 7.47 -14.07
N GLU A 51 17.42 8.73 -13.98
CA GLU A 51 16.86 9.69 -13.03
C GLU A 51 15.33 9.81 -13.18
N ALA A 52 14.83 9.86 -14.41
CA ALA A 52 13.40 9.92 -14.68
C ALA A 52 12.65 8.68 -14.18
N GLY A 53 13.24 7.49 -14.33
CA GLY A 53 12.65 6.26 -13.83
C GLY A 53 12.63 6.20 -12.29
N TRP A 54 13.69 6.67 -11.63
CA TRP A 54 13.71 6.80 -10.17
C TRP A 54 12.67 7.80 -9.68
N ALA A 55 12.59 8.99 -10.29
CA ALA A 55 11.59 10.00 -9.93
C ALA A 55 10.14 9.49 -10.10
N ALA A 56 9.87 8.71 -11.15
CA ALA A 56 8.56 8.09 -11.35
C ALA A 56 8.24 7.05 -10.25
N THR A 57 9.23 6.23 -9.89
CA THR A 57 9.13 5.21 -8.84
C THR A 57 8.87 5.82 -7.47
N GLU A 58 9.64 6.86 -7.13
CA GLU A 58 9.44 7.67 -5.93
C GLU A 58 8.02 8.23 -5.90
N SER A 59 7.60 8.89 -6.98
CA SER A 59 6.27 9.50 -7.10
C SER A 59 5.13 8.47 -6.91
N ALA A 60 5.30 7.25 -7.41
CA ALA A 60 4.34 6.17 -7.19
C ALA A 60 4.23 5.80 -5.70
N ALA A 61 5.36 5.69 -4.98
CA ALA A 61 5.37 5.41 -3.55
C ALA A 61 4.76 6.55 -2.72
N PHE A 62 5.07 7.82 -3.04
CA PHE A 62 4.42 8.99 -2.43
C PHE A 62 2.91 8.97 -2.66
N THR A 63 2.49 8.68 -3.90
CA THR A 63 1.06 8.65 -4.26
C THR A 63 0.35 7.54 -3.50
N LEU A 64 0.93 6.34 -3.40
CA LEU A 64 0.32 5.25 -2.66
C LEU A 64 0.19 5.56 -1.17
N ALA A 65 1.20 6.19 -0.56
CA ALA A 65 1.12 6.61 0.84
C ALA A 65 -0.08 7.54 1.05
N GLU A 66 -0.18 8.63 0.28
CA GLU A 66 -1.31 9.56 0.40
C GLU A 66 -2.65 8.91 0.02
N ALA A 67 -2.67 8.07 -1.01
CA ALA A 67 -3.86 7.34 -1.43
C ALA A 67 -4.38 6.39 -0.34
N SER A 68 -3.49 5.82 0.48
CA SER A 68 -3.87 4.96 1.60
C SER A 68 -4.74 5.71 2.63
N ASN A 69 -4.47 7.00 2.86
CA ASN A 69 -5.31 7.84 3.73
C ASN A 69 -6.72 8.01 3.17
N THR A 70 -6.86 7.94 1.83
CA THR A 70 -8.19 8.05 1.24
C THR A 70 -9.07 6.88 1.65
N LEU A 71 -8.53 5.70 1.97
CA LEU A 71 -9.32 4.56 2.48
C LEU A 71 -10.01 4.86 3.82
N LEU A 72 -9.56 5.91 4.53
CA LEU A 72 -10.10 6.35 5.83
C LEU A 72 -11.17 7.43 5.70
N LEU A 73 -11.47 7.91 4.48
CA LEU A 73 -12.49 8.94 4.30
C LEU A 73 -13.88 8.44 4.74
N PRO A 74 -14.77 9.36 5.15
CA PRO A 74 -16.12 9.02 5.60
C PRO A 74 -16.87 8.09 4.64
N GLY A 75 -17.48 7.03 5.18
CA GLY A 75 -18.25 6.05 4.42
C GLY A 75 -17.44 4.93 3.76
N ARG A 76 -16.11 4.93 3.86
CA ARG A 76 -15.26 3.87 3.28
C ARG A 76 -15.00 2.67 4.20
N PRO A 77 -14.77 2.83 5.52
CA PRO A 77 -14.66 1.69 6.42
C PRO A 77 -15.90 0.80 6.36
N ARG A 78 -15.70 -0.52 6.22
CA ARG A 78 -16.79 -1.50 6.04
C ARG A 78 -17.45 -1.98 7.33
N ASP A 79 -16.79 -1.82 8.46
CA ASP A 79 -17.30 -2.19 9.77
C ASP A 79 -16.83 -1.18 10.83
N GLU A 80 -17.38 -1.28 12.03
CA GLU A 80 -17.01 -0.42 13.17
C GLU A 80 -15.72 -0.89 13.88
N THR A 81 -15.12 -1.99 13.41
CA THR A 81 -13.87 -2.47 13.99
C THR A 81 -12.70 -1.61 13.53
N ARG A 82 -11.59 -1.67 14.28
CA ARG A 82 -10.37 -0.95 13.89
C ARG A 82 -9.56 -1.62 12.77
N TYR A 83 -9.92 -2.83 12.34
CA TYR A 83 -9.13 -3.57 11.36
C TYR A 83 -8.96 -2.82 10.03
N TRP A 84 -10.02 -2.20 9.51
CA TRP A 84 -9.92 -1.40 8.28
C TRP A 84 -8.90 -0.27 8.40
N VAL A 85 -9.02 0.51 9.49
CA VAL A 85 -8.12 1.63 9.78
C VAL A 85 -6.68 1.15 9.95
N ASP A 86 -6.49 0.02 10.62
CA ASP A 86 -5.17 -0.52 10.89
C ASP A 86 -4.49 -1.00 9.60
N TYR A 87 -5.21 -1.70 8.71
CA TYR A 87 -4.65 -2.13 7.42
C TYR A 87 -4.33 -0.95 6.49
N ALA A 88 -5.18 0.08 6.45
CA ALA A 88 -4.90 1.29 5.68
C ALA A 88 -3.63 2.01 6.20
N ASN A 89 -3.45 2.08 7.53
CA ASN A 89 -2.23 2.64 8.12
C ASN A 89 -1.00 1.78 7.84
N GLN A 90 -1.12 0.46 7.81
CA GLN A 90 0.00 -0.42 7.47
C GLN A 90 0.42 -0.25 6.01
N LEU A 91 -0.54 -0.10 5.09
CA LEU A 91 -0.25 0.23 3.70
C LEU A 91 0.46 1.59 3.59
N TYR A 92 -0.01 2.61 4.33
CA TYR A 92 0.67 3.90 4.42
C TYR A 92 2.12 3.73 4.91
N THR A 93 2.35 3.00 6.00
CA THR A 93 3.70 2.78 6.56
C THR A 93 4.61 2.05 5.57
N ALA A 94 4.14 1.00 4.92
CA ALA A 94 4.91 0.27 3.92
C ALA A 94 5.22 1.14 2.69
N ALA A 95 4.26 1.94 2.21
CA ALA A 95 4.46 2.89 1.13
C ALA A 95 5.46 4.01 1.51
N LYS A 96 5.43 4.49 2.76
CA LYS A 96 6.44 5.44 3.30
C LYS A 96 7.83 4.82 3.37
N LYS A 97 7.93 3.53 3.68
CA LYS A 97 9.20 2.80 3.62
C LYS A 97 9.69 2.72 2.17
N ALA A 98 8.83 2.33 1.24
CA ALA A 98 9.14 2.27 -0.20
C ALA A 98 9.57 3.65 -0.73
N GLN A 99 8.93 4.73 -0.30
CA GLN A 99 9.33 6.09 -0.62
C GLN A 99 10.77 6.38 -0.16
N ALA A 100 11.08 6.11 1.11
CA ALA A 100 12.39 6.39 1.67
C ALA A 100 13.50 5.57 1.01
N THR A 101 13.23 4.29 0.72
CA THR A 101 14.20 3.38 0.09
C THR A 101 14.37 3.66 -1.41
N ALA A 102 13.32 4.11 -2.11
CA ALA A 102 13.41 4.60 -3.48
C ALA A 102 14.29 5.87 -3.57
N LEU A 103 14.06 6.85 -2.68
CA LEU A 103 14.88 8.07 -2.59
C LEU A 103 16.36 7.75 -2.30
N ALA A 104 16.62 6.74 -1.47
CA ALA A 104 17.96 6.27 -1.18
C ALA A 104 18.55 5.35 -2.28
N ARG A 105 17.75 4.95 -3.27
CA ARG A 105 18.07 3.94 -4.29
C ARG A 105 18.59 2.63 -3.72
N ASP A 106 18.11 2.28 -2.52
CA ASP A 106 18.44 1.02 -1.89
C ASP A 106 17.57 -0.09 -2.49
N LYS A 107 18.12 -0.79 -3.49
CA LYS A 107 17.39 -1.79 -4.27
C LYS A 107 16.79 -2.91 -3.41
N GLN A 108 17.56 -3.42 -2.45
CA GLN A 108 17.09 -4.52 -1.61
C GLN A 108 16.02 -4.02 -0.64
N ALA A 109 16.27 -2.91 0.05
CA ALA A 109 15.30 -2.36 0.99
C ALA A 109 14.02 -1.87 0.28
N PHE A 110 14.12 -1.43 -0.97
CA PHE A 110 12.98 -1.10 -1.82
C PHE A 110 12.17 -2.34 -2.17
N PHE A 111 12.82 -3.41 -2.64
CA PHE A 111 12.17 -4.69 -2.88
C PHE A 111 11.43 -5.23 -1.65
N ASP A 112 12.09 -5.20 -0.48
CA ASP A 112 11.50 -5.64 0.79
C ASP A 112 10.29 -4.79 1.18
N ALA A 113 10.34 -3.46 0.96
CA ALA A 113 9.20 -2.57 1.21
C ALA A 113 8.01 -2.90 0.28
N GLY A 114 8.26 -3.25 -0.98
CA GLY A 114 7.20 -3.73 -1.87
C GLY A 114 6.59 -5.06 -1.42
N GLY A 115 7.35 -5.92 -0.73
CA GLY A 115 6.83 -7.11 -0.05
C GLY A 115 5.92 -6.78 1.13
N GLU A 116 6.32 -5.82 1.98
CA GLU A 116 5.48 -5.33 3.08
C GLU A 116 4.18 -4.68 2.58
N MET A 117 4.23 -3.97 1.45
CA MET A 117 3.04 -3.43 0.79
C MET A 117 2.10 -4.57 0.37
N TYR A 118 2.63 -5.63 -0.24
CA TYR A 118 1.85 -6.80 -0.65
C TYR A 118 1.16 -7.48 0.55
N GLU A 119 1.87 -7.62 1.67
CA GLU A 119 1.28 -8.16 2.91
C GLU A 119 0.13 -7.28 3.43
N ALA A 120 0.28 -5.96 3.42
CA ALA A 120 -0.78 -5.03 3.83
C ALA A 120 -2.03 -5.16 2.94
N CYS A 121 -1.83 -5.25 1.62
CA CYS A 121 -2.92 -5.49 0.67
C CYS A 121 -3.63 -6.82 0.95
N LEU A 122 -2.89 -7.92 1.10
CA LEU A 122 -3.46 -9.23 1.40
C LEU A 122 -4.24 -9.26 2.71
N ALA A 123 -3.72 -8.63 3.76
CA ALA A 123 -4.39 -8.62 5.06
C ALA A 123 -5.77 -7.97 5.00
N CYS A 124 -5.88 -6.83 4.29
CA CYS A 124 -7.14 -6.14 4.08
C CYS A 124 -8.07 -6.98 3.19
N HIS A 125 -7.56 -7.46 2.05
CA HIS A 125 -8.35 -8.22 1.09
C HIS A 125 -8.86 -9.53 1.66
N ASN A 126 -8.06 -10.30 2.40
CA ASN A 126 -8.49 -11.55 3.02
C ASN A 126 -9.64 -11.36 4.02
N ARG A 127 -9.74 -10.20 4.66
CA ARG A 127 -10.83 -9.89 5.59
C ARG A 127 -12.09 -9.41 4.87
N TYR A 128 -11.94 -8.54 3.88
CA TYR A 128 -13.06 -7.77 3.31
C TYR A 128 -13.46 -8.18 1.89
N ILE A 129 -12.64 -8.97 1.20
CA ILE A 129 -12.88 -9.47 -0.16
C ILE A 129 -12.89 -11.00 -0.09
N SER A 130 -14.08 -11.59 -0.03
CA SER A 130 -14.23 -13.04 0.04
C SER A 130 -14.19 -13.69 -1.35
N GLY A 131 -13.36 -14.72 -1.46
CA GLY A 131 -13.32 -15.73 -2.53
C GLY A 131 -12.62 -16.98 -2.00
N ASP A 132 -13.41 -17.93 -1.51
CA ASP A 132 -13.12 -19.26 -0.94
C ASP A 132 -11.67 -19.78 -0.97
N THR A 133 -10.89 -19.38 0.02
CA THR A 133 -9.92 -20.17 0.82
C THR A 133 -9.28 -19.17 1.80
N PRO A 134 -9.16 -19.45 3.10
CA PRO A 134 -8.40 -18.58 4.00
C PRO A 134 -6.95 -18.55 3.52
N ALA A 135 -6.56 -17.50 2.80
CA ALA A 135 -5.16 -17.24 2.56
C ALA A 135 -4.47 -17.07 3.92
N PRO A 136 -3.21 -17.51 4.08
CA PRO A 136 -2.46 -17.32 5.30
C PRO A 136 -2.57 -15.87 5.78
N ARG A 137 -2.78 -15.66 7.09
CA ARG A 137 -2.81 -14.30 7.65
C ARG A 137 -1.46 -13.65 7.34
N ALA A 138 -1.48 -12.54 6.59
CA ALA A 138 -0.27 -11.79 6.31
C ALA A 138 0.37 -11.31 7.62
N LYS A 139 1.70 -11.41 7.73
CA LYS A 139 2.43 -11.13 8.97
C LYS A 139 2.88 -9.68 9.01
N LEU A 140 1.94 -8.81 9.34
CA LEU A 140 2.15 -7.38 9.32
C LEU A 140 3.00 -6.91 10.50
N PRO A 141 3.84 -5.87 10.32
CA PRO A 141 4.51 -5.20 11.43
C PRO A 141 3.52 -4.67 12.46
N GLU A 142 3.91 -4.66 13.73
CA GLU A 142 3.09 -4.05 14.77
C GLU A 142 2.97 -2.54 14.55
N LEU A 143 1.74 -2.02 14.63
CA LEU A 143 1.51 -0.58 14.61
C LEU A 143 1.89 0.03 15.96
N PRO A 144 2.81 1.01 16.00
CA PRO A 144 3.15 1.68 17.25
C PRO A 144 1.91 2.37 17.84
N ASN A 145 1.73 2.25 19.15
CA ASN A 145 0.60 2.83 19.90
C ASN A 145 -0.78 2.24 19.57
N ARG A 146 -0.84 1.03 18.99
CA ARG A 146 -2.09 0.28 18.83
C ARG A 146 -2.40 -0.53 20.09
N ILE A 147 -3.64 -0.42 20.58
CA ILE A 147 -4.20 -1.41 21.51
C ILE A 147 -4.79 -2.55 20.66
N PRO A 148 -4.31 -3.79 20.78
CA PRO A 148 -4.86 -4.91 20.02
C PRO A 148 -6.35 -5.13 20.33
N PRO A 149 -7.19 -5.44 19.32
CA PRO A 149 -8.55 -5.88 19.54
C PRO A 149 -8.56 -7.13 20.43
N PRO A 150 -9.55 -7.30 21.31
CA PRO A 150 -9.72 -8.56 22.04
C PRO A 150 -9.84 -9.74 21.06
N ASN A 151 -9.15 -10.85 21.36
CA ASN A 151 -9.20 -12.13 20.62
C ASN A 151 -8.62 -12.11 19.19
N GLN A 152 -7.38 -11.61 19.01
CA GLN A 152 -6.61 -11.83 17.77
C GLN A 152 -6.22 -13.29 17.54
#